data_AF-A0A3M2S9M5-F1
#
_entry.id   AF-A0A3M2S9M5-F1
#
_cell.length_a   1.000
_cell.length_b   1.000
_cell.length_c   1.000
_cell.angle_alpha   90.00
_cell.angle_beta   90.00
_cell.angle_gamma   90.00
#
_symmetry.space_group_name_H-M   'P 1'
#
loop_
_entity.id
_entity.type
_entity.pdbx_description
1 polymer ?
#
loop_
_entity_poly.entity_id
_entity_poly.type
_entity_poly.pdbx_seq_one_letter_code
_entity_poly.pdbx_strand_id
1 'polypeptide(L)'
;MAIRLIHAETQQLFFFMGEGTPKYAILSHTWGEGEISFQDMVAIGLDPEHEATKRRGYAKIVQTCEQAKKDNIPYVWVDTCCIDKTSSSELSEAINTMYRWYQQAEICYAVLEDLNISDLDVSGADLETALSRCRWFTRGWCLQELIAPRNIEFFDAQWNHIGSKAENKSMLSRITNADEEILAGETAVGSIPVACRMSWAAGRQTTREEDMAYSLLGIFDVNMPMLYGEGGQKAFKRLQEEIIKTSNDLSIFAFPNEAEEGKLGSTRLYADLFAKHPRDFASCGQLRHIGIDSYVSSRPTTWGVHHASELWKVGV
;
A
#
# COMPACT_ATOMS: atom_id res chain seq x y z
N MET A 1 12.79 -14.29 -7.43
CA MET A 1 12.59 -13.39 -6.28
C MET A 1 13.23 -14.01 -5.06
N ALA A 2 14.04 -13.26 -4.32
CA ALA A 2 14.59 -13.70 -3.04
C ALA A 2 13.63 -13.30 -1.91
N ILE A 3 13.52 -14.11 -0.86
CA ILE A 3 12.70 -13.81 0.32
C ILE A 3 13.26 -14.52 1.55
N ARG A 4 13.21 -13.86 2.70
CA ARG A 4 13.41 -14.51 4.00
C ARG A 4 12.07 -14.73 4.69
N LEU A 5 11.90 -15.92 5.24
CA LEU A 5 10.68 -16.32 5.93
C LEU A 5 11.03 -16.90 7.30
N ILE A 6 10.13 -16.73 8.24
CA ILE A 6 10.19 -17.33 9.58
C ILE A 6 9.40 -18.64 9.53
N HIS A 7 10.01 -19.74 9.95
CA HIS A 7 9.29 -21.01 10.07
C HIS A 7 8.34 -20.97 11.28
N ALA A 8 7.06 -21.24 11.07
CA ALA A 8 6.02 -20.98 12.07
C ALA A 8 6.15 -21.84 13.34
N GLU A 9 6.77 -23.02 13.25
CA GLU A 9 6.98 -23.90 14.42
C GLU A 9 8.24 -23.52 15.21
N THR A 10 9.33 -23.23 14.51
CA THR A 10 10.65 -23.07 15.14
C THR A 10 11.04 -21.61 15.35
N GLN A 11 10.31 -20.68 14.73
CA GLN A 11 10.57 -19.23 14.73
C GLN A 11 11.95 -18.86 14.16
N GLN A 12 12.58 -19.76 13.42
CA GLN A 12 13.88 -19.55 12.77
C GLN A 12 13.70 -18.96 11.37
N LEU A 13 14.67 -18.13 10.96
CA LEU A 13 14.72 -17.52 9.64
C LEU A 13 15.32 -18.49 8.60
N PHE A 14 14.67 -18.55 7.45
CA PHE A 14 15.12 -19.31 6.27
C PHE A 14 15.11 -18.40 5.05
N PHE A 15 16.08 -18.59 4.16
CA PHE A 15 16.20 -17.85 2.90
C PHE A 15 15.78 -18.73 1.73
N PHE A 16 14.95 -18.17 0.85
CA PHE A 16 14.42 -18.84 -0.34
C PHE A 16 14.67 -17.99 -1.58
N MET A 17 14.85 -18.67 -2.71
CA MET A 17 15.02 -18.01 -4.01
C MET A 17 14.17 -18.67 -5.10
N GLY A 18 13.53 -17.83 -5.91
CA GLY A 18 12.88 -18.24 -7.14
C GLY A 18 11.67 -19.13 -6.91
N GLU A 19 11.57 -20.20 -7.70
CA GLU A 19 10.46 -21.17 -7.66
C GLU A 19 10.46 -22.04 -6.39
N GLY A 20 11.51 -21.98 -5.57
CA GLY A 20 11.62 -22.72 -4.31
C GLY A 20 10.92 -22.05 -3.11
N THR A 21 10.23 -20.93 -3.31
CA THR A 21 9.53 -20.23 -2.22
C THR A 21 8.32 -21.04 -1.74
N PRO A 22 8.27 -21.45 -0.46
CA PRO A 22 7.14 -22.21 0.08
C PRO A 22 5.91 -21.32 0.25
N LYS A 23 4.76 -21.91 0.59
CA LYS A 23 3.59 -21.15 1.04
C LYS A 23 3.92 -20.39 2.32
N TYR A 24 3.49 -19.13 2.39
CA TYR A 24 3.67 -18.29 3.57
C TYR A 24 2.48 -17.36 3.82
N ALA A 25 2.30 -17.01 5.08
CA ALA A 25 1.44 -15.92 5.51
C ALA A 25 2.27 -14.64 5.64
N ILE A 26 1.64 -13.48 5.51
CA ILE A 26 2.32 -12.20 5.62
C ILE A 26 1.67 -11.33 6.69
N LEU A 27 2.47 -10.72 7.56
CA LEU A 27 1.97 -9.77 8.55
C LEU A 27 1.90 -8.37 7.93
N SER A 28 0.76 -7.71 8.11
CA SER A 28 0.57 -6.28 7.84
C SER A 28 0.20 -5.60 9.14
N HIS A 29 0.99 -4.61 9.56
CA HIS A 29 0.79 -3.91 10.82
C HIS A 29 1.43 -2.53 10.78
N THR A 30 1.02 -1.65 11.70
CA THR A 30 1.70 -0.37 11.89
C THR A 30 2.80 -0.53 12.92
N TRP A 31 4.05 -0.17 12.59
CA TRP A 31 5.16 -0.28 13.55
C TRP A 31 4.87 0.51 14.84
N GLY A 32 5.24 -0.10 15.96
CA GLY A 32 5.15 0.44 17.30
C GLY A 32 6.49 0.40 18.03
N GLU A 33 6.44 0.49 19.35
CA GLU A 33 7.64 0.40 20.19
C GLU A 33 8.10 -1.05 20.36
N GLY A 34 9.42 -1.26 20.28
CA GLY A 34 10.01 -2.56 20.52
C GLY A 34 9.80 -3.57 19.39
N GLU A 35 9.74 -3.11 18.14
CA GLU A 35 9.83 -4.00 16.98
C GLU A 35 11.13 -4.82 17.00
N ILE A 36 11.07 -5.99 16.39
CA ILE A 36 12.20 -6.90 16.25
C ILE A 36 12.84 -6.65 14.88
N SER A 37 14.14 -6.36 14.89
CA SER A 37 14.94 -6.25 13.67
C SER A 37 15.38 -7.62 13.16
N PHE A 38 15.97 -7.67 11.97
CA PHE A 38 16.62 -8.88 11.49
C PHE A 38 17.73 -9.35 12.43
N GLN A 39 18.56 -8.44 12.91
CA GLN A 39 19.67 -8.73 13.82
C GLN A 39 19.16 -9.34 15.13
N ASP A 40 18.03 -8.83 15.63
CA ASP A 40 17.38 -9.37 16.81
C ASP A 40 16.91 -10.81 16.60
N MET A 41 16.28 -11.12 15.46
CA MET A 41 15.88 -12.49 15.13
C MET A 41 17.08 -13.44 15.01
N VAL A 42 18.19 -12.97 14.44
CA VAL A 42 19.43 -13.75 14.38
C VAL A 42 19.96 -14.02 15.79
N ALA A 43 19.97 -13.01 16.67
CA ALA A 43 20.41 -13.17 18.06
C ALA A 43 19.51 -14.14 18.83
N ILE A 44 18.19 -14.06 18.67
CA ILE A 44 17.23 -14.99 19.27
C ILE A 44 17.44 -16.42 18.78
N GLY A 45 17.77 -16.60 17.48
CA GLY A 45 18.07 -17.91 16.92
C GLY A 45 19.33 -18.56 17.50
N LEU A 46 20.27 -17.76 18.01
CA LEU A 46 21.48 -18.22 18.69
C LEU A 46 21.27 -18.41 20.20
N ASP A 47 20.45 -17.56 20.81
CA ASP A 47 20.12 -17.55 22.23
C ASP A 47 18.60 -17.34 22.41
N PRO A 48 17.82 -18.41 22.64
CA PRO A 48 16.38 -18.31 22.86
C PRO A 48 15.98 -17.49 24.10
N GLU A 49 16.90 -17.21 25.04
CA GLU A 49 16.64 -16.37 26.22
C GLU A 49 17.05 -14.91 26.01
N HIS A 50 17.50 -14.54 24.80
CA HIS A 50 17.92 -13.19 24.46
C HIS A 50 16.86 -12.14 24.84
N GLU A 51 17.28 -10.99 25.36
CA GLU A 51 16.39 -9.95 25.90
C GLU A 51 15.32 -9.46 24.90
N ALA A 52 15.64 -9.57 23.61
CA ALA A 52 14.75 -9.28 22.49
C ALA A 52 13.39 -9.97 22.59
N THR A 53 13.36 -11.19 23.11
CA THR A 53 12.14 -12.01 23.25
C THR A 53 11.10 -11.39 24.17
N LYS A 54 11.52 -10.47 25.07
CA LYS A 54 10.63 -9.78 26.01
C LYS A 54 9.94 -8.56 25.40
N ARG A 55 10.32 -8.13 24.19
CA ARG A 55 9.73 -6.97 23.54
C ARG A 55 8.39 -7.32 22.90
N ARG A 56 7.50 -6.33 22.83
CA ARG A 56 6.16 -6.47 22.22
C ARG A 56 6.22 -6.91 20.75
N GLY A 57 7.20 -6.46 19.98
CA GLY A 57 7.39 -6.90 18.60
C GLY A 57 7.60 -8.41 18.47
N TYR A 58 8.26 -9.05 19.44
CA TYR A 58 8.46 -10.50 19.41
C TYR A 58 7.16 -11.24 19.66
N ALA A 59 6.35 -10.77 20.61
CA ALA A 59 5.02 -11.32 20.86
C ALA A 59 4.14 -11.30 19.59
N LYS A 60 4.20 -10.22 18.79
CA LYS A 60 3.51 -10.15 17.50
C LYS A 60 3.99 -11.20 16.50
N ILE A 61 5.30 -11.45 16.41
CA ILE A 61 5.87 -12.49 15.55
C ILE A 61 5.37 -13.86 15.99
N VAL A 62 5.39 -14.14 17.30
CA VAL A 62 4.87 -15.38 17.87
C VAL A 62 3.39 -15.56 17.54
N GLN A 63 2.55 -14.54 17.77
CA GLN A 63 1.13 -14.60 17.46
C GLN A 63 0.86 -14.80 15.96
N THR A 64 1.68 -14.20 15.09
CA THR A 64 1.64 -14.42 13.63
C THR A 64 1.94 -15.87 13.29
N CYS A 65 2.96 -16.47 13.92
CA CYS A 65 3.30 -17.87 13.74
C CYS A 65 2.18 -18.79 14.26
N GLU A 66 1.60 -18.50 15.43
CA GLU A 66 0.48 -19.26 15.97
C GLU A 66 -0.75 -19.22 15.06
N GLN A 67 -1.07 -18.05 14.49
CA GLN A 67 -2.18 -17.94 13.54
C GLN A 67 -1.88 -18.70 12.25
N ALA A 68 -0.67 -18.59 11.70
CA ALA A 68 -0.24 -19.34 10.52
C ALA A 68 -0.33 -20.86 10.73
N LYS A 69 0.02 -21.36 11.92
CA LYS A 69 -0.12 -22.79 12.27
C LYS A 69 -1.59 -23.24 12.27
N LYS A 70 -2.52 -22.43 12.80
CA LYS A 70 -3.96 -22.74 12.74
C LYS A 70 -4.46 -22.85 11.30
N ASP A 71 -3.91 -22.03 10.41
CA ASP A 71 -4.26 -22.00 8.99
C ASP A 71 -3.44 -22.99 8.15
N ASN A 72 -2.60 -23.84 8.78
CA ASN A 72 -1.73 -24.83 8.14
C ASN A 72 -0.70 -24.23 7.16
N ILE A 73 -0.17 -23.05 7.51
CA ILE A 73 0.83 -22.34 6.71
C ILE A 73 2.19 -22.42 7.43
N PRO A 74 3.22 -23.04 6.81
CA PRO A 74 4.48 -23.38 7.49
C PRO A 74 5.41 -22.19 7.71
N TYR A 75 5.21 -21.08 6.98
CA TYR A 75 6.11 -19.93 7.01
C TYR A 75 5.34 -18.62 7.15
N VAL A 76 5.98 -17.64 7.78
CA VAL A 76 5.46 -16.27 7.87
C VAL A 76 6.51 -15.26 7.42
N TRP A 77 6.05 -14.14 6.89
CA TRP A 77 6.89 -12.99 6.57
C TRP A 77 6.49 -11.78 7.40
N VAL A 78 7.49 -11.09 7.95
CA VAL A 78 7.32 -9.87 8.73
C VAL A 78 8.40 -8.87 8.30
N ASP A 79 7.99 -7.71 7.80
CA ASP A 79 8.88 -6.68 7.23
C ASP A 79 9.94 -6.14 8.21
N THR A 80 9.64 -6.18 9.51
CA THR A 80 10.55 -5.69 10.56
C THR A 80 11.81 -6.53 10.69
N CYS A 81 11.71 -7.84 10.51
CA CYS A 81 12.81 -8.78 10.75
C CYS A 81 13.15 -9.73 9.59
N CYS A 82 12.31 -9.81 8.55
CA CYS A 82 12.62 -10.56 7.32
C CYS A 82 13.43 -9.73 6.31
N ILE A 83 13.63 -8.43 6.57
CA ILE A 83 14.47 -7.54 5.77
C ILE A 83 15.63 -7.05 6.65
N ASP A 84 16.85 -7.12 6.13
CA ASP A 84 18.03 -6.54 6.76
C ASP A 84 18.11 -5.08 6.33
N LYS A 85 17.52 -4.24 7.15
CA LYS A 85 17.48 -2.79 6.92
C LYS A 85 18.85 -2.12 7.04
N THR A 86 19.88 -2.83 7.50
CA THR A 86 21.27 -2.33 7.54
C THR A 86 21.97 -2.45 6.18
N SER A 87 21.48 -3.34 5.30
CA SER A 87 21.92 -3.46 3.91
C SER A 87 21.08 -2.56 3.02
N SER A 88 21.66 -1.46 2.54
CA SER A 88 20.97 -0.53 1.62
C SER A 88 20.55 -1.21 0.30
N SER A 89 21.37 -2.14 -0.18
CA SER A 89 21.08 -2.94 -1.38
C SER A 89 19.84 -3.81 -1.19
N GLU A 90 19.75 -4.50 -0.05
CA GLU A 90 18.61 -5.37 0.25
C GLU A 90 17.36 -4.56 0.57
N LEU A 91 17.47 -3.46 1.31
CA LEU A 91 16.34 -2.57 1.55
C LEU A 91 15.76 -2.03 0.24
N SER A 92 16.63 -1.65 -0.71
CA SER A 92 16.19 -1.18 -2.03
C SER A 92 15.52 -2.29 -2.85
N GLU A 93 16.06 -3.51 -2.83
CA GLU A 93 15.43 -4.67 -3.48
C GLU A 93 14.08 -5.00 -2.85
N ALA A 94 14.02 -4.97 -1.51
CA ALA A 94 12.83 -5.25 -0.73
C ALA A 94 11.70 -4.26 -1.04
N ILE A 95 11.97 -2.95 -1.03
CA ILE A 95 10.97 -1.94 -1.35
C ILE A 95 10.41 -2.13 -2.77
N ASN A 96 11.28 -2.44 -3.74
CA ASN A 96 10.87 -2.71 -5.12
C ASN A 96 10.15 -4.06 -5.33
N THR A 97 10.14 -4.93 -4.31
CA THR A 97 9.59 -6.29 -4.39
C THR A 97 8.40 -6.51 -3.46
N MET A 98 8.22 -5.66 -2.45
CA MET A 98 7.27 -5.84 -1.35
C MET A 98 5.84 -6.11 -1.82
N TYR A 99 5.37 -5.37 -2.81
CA TYR A 99 4.05 -5.60 -3.40
C TYR A 99 3.86 -7.03 -3.89
N ARG A 100 4.88 -7.60 -4.56
CA ARG A 100 4.82 -8.98 -5.05
C ARG A 100 4.88 -9.99 -3.89
N TRP A 101 5.59 -9.69 -2.80
CA TRP A 101 5.55 -10.53 -1.59
C TRP A 101 4.15 -10.56 -0.97
N TYR A 102 3.47 -9.42 -0.90
CA TYR A 102 2.07 -9.38 -0.45
C TYR A 102 1.12 -10.10 -1.43
N GLN A 103 1.33 -9.93 -2.73
CA GLN A 103 0.51 -10.58 -3.77
C GLN A 103 0.64 -12.10 -3.79
N GLN A 104 1.83 -12.63 -3.49
CA GLN A 104 2.14 -14.07 -3.51
C GLN A 104 1.88 -14.77 -2.17
N ALA A 105 1.63 -14.02 -1.10
CA ALA A 105 1.26 -14.60 0.18
C ALA A 105 -0.07 -15.37 0.06
N GLU A 106 -0.16 -16.50 0.76
CA GLU A 106 -1.41 -17.28 0.84
C GLU A 106 -2.51 -16.48 1.56
N ILE A 107 -2.10 -15.76 2.61
CA ILE A 107 -2.97 -14.94 3.44
C ILE A 107 -2.16 -13.77 4.04
N CYS A 108 -2.80 -12.61 4.16
CA CYS A 108 -2.28 -11.49 4.92
C CYS A 108 -3.05 -11.35 6.24
N TYR A 109 -2.34 -11.33 7.35
CA TYR A 109 -2.91 -10.99 8.65
C TYR A 109 -2.72 -9.49 8.88
N ALA A 110 -3.81 -8.73 8.84
CA ALA A 110 -3.79 -7.29 9.10
C ALA A 110 -4.15 -7.01 10.56
N VAL A 111 -3.17 -6.63 11.36
CA VAL A 111 -3.35 -6.38 12.80
C VAL A 111 -3.54 -4.89 13.07
N LEU A 112 -4.69 -4.54 13.64
CA LEU A 112 -5.11 -3.18 13.99
C LEU A 112 -4.79 -2.91 15.47
N GLU A 113 -3.56 -2.47 15.74
CA GLU A 113 -3.04 -2.30 17.11
C GLU A 113 -3.78 -1.25 17.97
N ASP A 114 -4.52 -0.35 17.33
CA ASP A 114 -5.30 0.71 17.97
C ASP A 114 -6.81 0.43 17.98
N LEU A 115 -7.19 -0.82 17.73
CA LEU A 115 -8.55 -1.30 17.86
C LEU A 115 -8.62 -2.40 18.92
N ASN A 116 -9.67 -2.35 19.73
CA ASN A 116 -10.14 -3.46 20.53
C ASN A 116 -11.63 -3.62 20.26
N ILE A 117 -12.03 -4.76 19.68
CA ILE A 117 -13.41 -4.93 19.21
C ILE A 117 -14.41 -4.97 20.37
N SER A 118 -13.97 -5.37 21.57
CA SER A 118 -14.83 -5.40 22.77
C SER A 118 -15.31 -4.00 23.20
N ASP A 119 -14.56 -2.95 22.82
CA ASP A 119 -14.90 -1.57 23.19
C ASP A 119 -16.03 -0.99 22.33
N LEU A 120 -16.35 -1.63 21.19
CA LEU A 120 -17.45 -1.21 20.31
C LEU A 120 -18.81 -1.44 20.98
N ASP A 121 -18.99 -2.59 21.64
CA ASP A 121 -20.22 -2.92 22.36
C ASP A 121 -20.51 -1.92 23.50
N VAL A 122 -19.46 -1.40 24.14
CA VAL A 122 -19.55 -0.44 25.25
C VAL A 122 -19.79 0.98 24.75
N SER A 123 -19.13 1.38 23.66
CA SER A 123 -19.21 2.74 23.12
C SER A 123 -20.41 2.97 22.21
N GLY A 124 -21.02 1.91 21.68
CA GLY A 124 -22.07 1.97 20.67
C GLY A 124 -21.60 2.47 19.31
N ALA A 125 -20.29 2.56 19.07
CA ALA A 125 -19.70 2.94 17.79
C ALA A 125 -19.83 1.79 16.78
N ASP A 126 -20.15 2.12 15.53
CA ASP A 126 -20.16 1.14 14.45
C ASP A 126 -18.72 0.78 14.01
N LEU A 127 -18.57 -0.42 13.44
CA LEU A 127 -17.28 -0.96 13.03
C LEU A 127 -16.60 -0.09 11.95
N GLU A 128 -17.36 0.49 11.01
CA GLU A 128 -16.81 1.33 9.94
C GLU A 128 -16.15 2.59 10.51
N THR A 129 -16.82 3.27 11.44
CA THR A 129 -16.26 4.41 12.16
C THR A 129 -15.00 4.01 12.94
N ALA A 130 -15.00 2.86 13.60
CA ALA A 130 -13.84 2.39 14.36
C ALA A 130 -12.64 2.10 13.45
N LEU A 131 -12.84 1.35 12.36
CA LEU A 131 -11.80 1.04 11.37
C LEU A 131 -11.24 2.32 10.73
N SER A 132 -12.10 3.29 10.39
CA SER A 132 -11.65 4.55 9.77
C SER A 132 -10.66 5.36 10.63
N ARG A 133 -10.66 5.12 11.96
CA ARG A 133 -9.76 5.79 12.90
C ARG A 133 -8.45 5.05 13.12
N CYS A 134 -8.35 3.78 12.71
CA CYS A 134 -7.13 3.00 12.87
C CYS A 134 -6.01 3.56 12.00
N ARG A 135 -4.81 3.67 12.57
CA ARG A 135 -3.59 4.12 11.89
C ARG A 135 -3.29 3.31 10.64
N TRP A 136 -3.66 2.03 10.63
CA TRP A 136 -3.46 1.13 9.49
C TRP A 136 -4.08 1.68 8.19
N PHE A 137 -5.30 2.24 8.26
CA PHE A 137 -5.99 2.78 7.08
C PHE A 137 -5.41 4.12 6.59
N THR A 138 -4.70 4.83 7.47
CA THR A 138 -4.04 6.10 7.14
C THR A 138 -2.54 5.95 6.90
N ARG A 139 -1.95 4.77 7.07
CA ARG A 139 -0.53 4.51 6.78
C ARG A 139 -0.29 4.33 5.28
N GLY A 140 0.72 4.99 4.72
CA GLY A 140 1.05 4.92 3.29
C GLY A 140 1.30 3.49 2.79
N TRP A 141 2.24 2.79 3.44
CA TRP A 141 2.63 1.41 3.10
C TRP A 141 1.44 0.43 3.12
N CYS A 142 0.52 0.57 4.08
CA CYS A 142 -0.64 -0.31 4.20
C CYS A 142 -1.62 -0.23 3.02
N LEU A 143 -1.46 0.71 2.07
CA LEU A 143 -2.25 0.71 0.84
C LEU A 143 -1.92 -0.49 -0.04
N GLN A 144 -0.64 -0.69 -0.35
CA GLN A 144 -0.25 -1.87 -1.13
C GLN A 144 -0.51 -3.16 -0.35
N GLU A 145 -0.45 -3.12 0.98
CA GLU A 145 -0.75 -4.28 1.84
C GLU A 145 -2.25 -4.62 1.84
N LEU A 146 -3.13 -3.65 1.55
CA LEU A 146 -4.57 -3.86 1.32
C LEU A 146 -4.86 -4.40 -0.08
N ILE A 147 -4.20 -3.82 -1.09
CA ILE A 147 -4.52 -4.04 -2.50
C ILE A 147 -3.87 -5.30 -3.05
N ALA A 148 -2.60 -5.57 -2.70
CA ALA A 148 -1.82 -6.64 -3.32
C ALA A 148 -2.27 -8.06 -2.93
N PRO A 149 -2.49 -8.39 -1.64
CA PRO A 149 -2.91 -9.74 -1.25
C PRO A 149 -4.31 -10.06 -1.75
N ARG A 150 -4.56 -11.31 -2.13
CA ARG A 150 -5.91 -11.77 -2.45
C ARG A 150 -6.76 -11.94 -1.20
N ASN A 151 -6.19 -12.59 -0.18
CA ASN A 151 -6.85 -12.91 1.07
C ASN A 151 -6.27 -12.05 2.21
N ILE A 152 -7.13 -11.37 2.95
CA ILE A 152 -6.74 -10.63 4.16
C ILE A 152 -7.73 -10.96 5.26
N GLU A 153 -7.20 -11.29 6.43
CA GLU A 153 -7.96 -11.42 7.68
C GLU A 153 -7.54 -10.30 8.63
N PHE A 154 -8.53 -9.56 9.12
CA PHE A 154 -8.32 -8.45 10.04
C PHE A 154 -8.42 -8.94 11.49
N PHE A 155 -7.47 -8.50 12.30
CA PHE A 155 -7.40 -8.79 13.73
C PHE A 155 -7.26 -7.50 14.53
N ASP A 156 -7.81 -7.47 15.73
CA ASP A 156 -7.63 -6.37 16.67
C ASP A 156 -6.29 -6.51 17.45
N ALA A 157 -6.02 -5.59 18.38
CA ALA A 157 -4.79 -5.58 19.18
C ALA A 157 -4.62 -6.83 20.07
N GLN A 158 -5.70 -7.55 20.35
CA GLN A 158 -5.72 -8.78 21.15
C GLN A 158 -5.76 -10.04 20.29
N TRP A 159 -5.61 -9.92 18.96
CA TRP A 159 -5.74 -11.01 18.00
C TRP A 159 -7.14 -11.65 17.97
N ASN A 160 -8.17 -10.88 18.32
CA ASN A 160 -9.54 -11.27 18.02
C ASN A 160 -9.81 -11.04 16.54
N HIS A 161 -10.45 -12.02 15.89
CA HIS A 161 -10.81 -11.92 14.47
C HIS A 161 -11.95 -10.93 14.27
N ILE A 162 -11.76 -9.99 13.35
CA ILE A 162 -12.73 -8.94 13.00
C ILE A 162 -13.56 -9.35 11.77
N GLY A 163 -12.88 -9.93 10.78
CA GLY A 163 -13.47 -10.34 9.51
C GLY A 163 -12.46 -10.27 8.36
N SER A 164 -12.89 -10.69 7.18
CA SER A 164 -12.05 -10.75 5.99
C SER A 164 -12.21 -9.51 5.09
N LYS A 165 -11.24 -9.28 4.19
CA LYS A 165 -11.38 -8.27 3.12
C LYS A 165 -12.59 -8.56 2.21
N ALA A 166 -12.85 -9.82 1.90
CA ALA A 166 -13.93 -10.22 1.01
C ALA A 166 -15.31 -9.86 1.59
N GLU A 167 -15.50 -10.10 2.89
CA GLU A 167 -16.75 -9.78 3.61
C GLU A 167 -16.96 -8.27 3.76
N ASN A 168 -15.88 -7.49 3.86
CA ASN A 168 -15.94 -6.07 4.21
C ASN A 168 -15.66 -5.12 3.03
N LYS A 169 -15.61 -5.61 1.78
CA LYS A 169 -15.19 -4.82 0.61
C LYS A 169 -15.91 -3.48 0.45
N SER A 170 -17.22 -3.42 0.65
CA SER A 170 -17.99 -2.16 0.51
C SER A 170 -17.67 -1.16 1.62
N MET A 171 -17.44 -1.64 2.85
CA MET A 171 -17.00 -0.81 3.97
C MET A 171 -15.57 -0.31 3.75
N LEU A 172 -14.66 -1.20 3.37
CA LEU A 172 -13.26 -0.89 3.08
C LEU A 172 -13.13 0.10 1.91
N SER A 173 -14.00 -0.01 0.90
CA SER A 173 -14.05 0.93 -0.23
C SER A 173 -14.38 2.34 0.22
N ARG A 174 -15.39 2.52 1.10
CA ARG A 174 -15.72 3.83 1.70
C ARG A 174 -14.59 4.40 2.55
N ILE A 175 -13.87 3.56 3.30
CA ILE A 175 -12.75 4.01 4.14
C ILE A 175 -11.53 4.42 3.30
N THR A 176 -11.26 3.71 2.20
CA THR A 176 -9.97 3.80 1.49
C THR A 176 -10.04 4.48 0.12
N ASN A 177 -11.25 4.71 -0.40
CA ASN A 177 -11.56 5.07 -1.79
C ASN A 177 -11.10 4.03 -2.84
N ALA A 178 -10.62 2.85 -2.45
CA ALA A 178 -10.30 1.78 -3.39
C ALA A 178 -11.58 1.12 -3.92
N ASP A 179 -11.67 0.87 -5.21
CA ASP A 179 -12.87 0.28 -5.83
C ASP A 179 -13.17 -1.11 -5.24
N GLU A 180 -14.46 -1.43 -5.04
CA GLU A 180 -14.88 -2.74 -4.52
C GLU A 180 -14.39 -3.90 -5.38
N GLU A 181 -14.38 -3.73 -6.71
CA GLU A 181 -13.87 -4.72 -7.67
C GLU A 181 -12.37 -4.97 -7.51
N ILE A 182 -11.60 -3.95 -7.13
CA ILE A 182 -10.17 -4.08 -6.82
C ILE A 182 -9.98 -4.81 -5.49
N LEU A 183 -10.75 -4.45 -4.47
CA LEU A 183 -10.69 -5.11 -3.17
C LEU A 183 -11.11 -6.59 -3.24
N ALA A 184 -12.04 -6.93 -4.13
CA ALA A 184 -12.47 -8.29 -4.42
C ALA A 184 -11.49 -9.07 -5.32
N GLY A 185 -10.51 -8.40 -5.94
CA GLY A 185 -9.58 -9.02 -6.89
C GLY A 185 -10.22 -9.41 -8.23
N GLU A 186 -11.35 -8.79 -8.57
CA GLU A 186 -12.13 -9.04 -9.79
C GLU A 186 -11.56 -8.23 -10.98
N THR A 187 -10.93 -7.09 -10.70
CA THR A 187 -10.33 -6.19 -11.70
C THR A 187 -8.83 -6.05 -11.47
N ALA A 188 -8.05 -5.95 -12.55
CA ALA A 188 -6.61 -5.73 -12.48
C ALA A 188 -6.31 -4.28 -12.08
N VAL A 189 -5.42 -4.05 -11.11
CA VAL A 189 -5.03 -2.69 -10.68
C VAL A 189 -4.55 -1.83 -11.86
N GLY A 190 -3.81 -2.42 -12.80
CA GLY A 190 -3.28 -1.71 -13.97
C GLY A 190 -4.35 -1.21 -14.96
N SER A 191 -5.60 -1.70 -14.90
CA SER A 191 -6.69 -1.19 -15.75
C SER A 191 -7.40 0.03 -15.14
N ILE A 192 -7.07 0.40 -13.91
CA ILE A 192 -7.63 1.58 -13.24
C ILE A 192 -6.81 2.82 -13.61
N PRO A 193 -7.48 3.95 -13.93
CA PRO A 193 -6.78 5.18 -14.25
C PRO A 193 -5.74 5.57 -13.18
N VAL A 194 -4.60 6.08 -13.61
CA VAL A 194 -3.50 6.54 -12.75
C VAL A 194 -4.01 7.49 -11.68
N ALA A 195 -4.86 8.44 -12.04
CA ALA A 195 -5.43 9.39 -11.09
C ALA A 195 -6.31 8.74 -10.00
N CYS A 196 -7.11 7.73 -10.35
CA CYS A 196 -7.90 6.98 -9.36
C CYS A 196 -6.98 6.22 -8.41
N ARG A 197 -5.94 5.56 -8.94
CA ARG A 197 -4.95 4.88 -8.11
C ARG A 197 -4.22 5.84 -7.16
N MET A 198 -3.90 7.04 -7.63
CA MET A 198 -3.32 8.11 -6.80
C MET A 198 -4.30 8.57 -5.70
N SER A 199 -5.61 8.64 -6.00
CA SER A 199 -6.62 9.07 -5.02
C SER A 199 -6.75 8.12 -3.83
N TRP A 200 -6.48 6.83 -4.00
CA TRP A 200 -6.43 5.84 -2.90
C TRP A 200 -5.37 6.17 -1.84
N ALA A 201 -4.35 6.96 -2.21
CA ALA A 201 -3.27 7.40 -1.33
C ALA A 201 -3.48 8.83 -0.80
N ALA A 202 -4.53 9.54 -1.21
CA ALA A 202 -4.74 10.95 -0.88
C ALA A 202 -4.82 11.24 0.64
N GLY A 203 -5.50 10.37 1.39
CA GLY A 203 -5.68 10.48 2.84
C GLY A 203 -4.56 9.83 3.67
N ARG A 204 -3.54 9.25 3.03
CA ARG A 204 -2.50 8.46 3.70
C ARG A 204 -1.28 9.30 4.07
N GLN A 205 -0.57 8.83 5.09
CA GLN A 205 0.54 9.50 5.76
C GLN A 205 1.74 8.55 5.87
N THR A 206 2.93 9.12 5.77
CA THR A 206 4.20 8.40 5.87
C THR A 206 5.12 9.05 6.90
N THR A 207 5.97 8.24 7.54
CA THR A 207 6.97 8.77 8.50
C THR A 207 8.11 9.45 7.75
N ARG A 208 8.61 8.80 6.71
CA ARG A 208 9.58 9.40 5.78
C ARG A 208 8.81 10.04 4.65
N GLU A 209 9.21 11.23 4.27
CA GLU A 209 8.52 11.96 3.22
C GLU A 209 8.62 11.24 1.86
N GLU A 210 9.74 10.58 1.56
CA GLU A 210 9.92 9.84 0.30
C GLU A 210 9.03 8.60 0.19
N ASP A 211 8.64 8.01 1.33
CA ASP A 211 7.75 6.86 1.33
C ASP A 211 6.37 7.20 0.74
N MET A 212 6.00 8.48 0.63
CA MET A 212 4.80 8.91 -0.09
C MET A 212 4.81 8.45 -1.55
N ALA A 213 6.00 8.28 -2.13
CA ALA A 213 6.22 7.76 -3.46
C ALA A 213 6.55 6.26 -3.41
N TYR A 214 7.47 5.86 -2.53
CA TYR A 214 7.98 4.49 -2.51
C TYR A 214 6.92 3.45 -2.11
N SER A 215 5.94 3.83 -1.29
CA SER A 215 4.80 2.95 -0.95
C SER A 215 3.83 2.68 -2.11
N LEU A 216 3.97 3.41 -3.23
CA LEU A 216 3.09 3.30 -4.39
C LEU A 216 3.71 2.53 -5.56
N LEU A 217 5.00 2.17 -5.49
CA LEU A 217 5.72 1.54 -6.62
C LEU A 217 5.01 0.31 -7.16
N GLY A 218 4.54 -0.58 -6.28
CA GLY A 218 3.83 -1.78 -6.69
C GLY A 218 2.43 -1.56 -7.24
N ILE A 219 1.74 -0.51 -6.79
CA ILE A 219 0.41 -0.14 -7.31
C ILE A 219 0.53 0.34 -8.77
N PHE A 220 1.65 0.98 -9.09
CA PHE A 220 1.94 1.49 -10.43
C PHE A 220 2.80 0.56 -11.29
N ASP A 221 3.26 -0.56 -10.74
CA ASP A 221 4.17 -1.52 -11.38
C ASP A 221 5.43 -0.84 -11.97
N VAL A 222 6.08 -0.03 -11.15
CA VAL A 222 7.33 0.67 -11.51
C VAL A 222 8.45 0.34 -10.53
N ASN A 223 9.69 0.49 -11.00
CA ASN A 223 10.87 0.36 -10.16
C ASN A 223 11.73 1.63 -10.24
N MET A 224 12.28 2.05 -9.10
CA MET A 224 13.18 3.20 -9.04
C MET A 224 14.18 3.07 -7.87
N PRO A 225 15.34 3.74 -7.93
CA PRO A 225 16.29 3.79 -6.82
C PRO A 225 15.73 4.50 -5.58
N MET A 226 16.01 3.94 -4.40
CA MET A 226 15.63 4.51 -3.09
C MET A 226 16.66 5.57 -2.68
N LEU A 227 16.31 6.86 -2.80
CA LEU A 227 17.17 8.01 -2.50
C LEU A 227 16.64 8.79 -1.29
N TYR A 228 16.72 8.15 -0.14
CA TYR A 228 16.34 8.75 1.12
C TYR A 228 17.19 10.00 1.47
N GLY A 229 16.52 11.12 1.75
CA GLY A 229 17.10 12.46 1.89
C GLY A 229 16.87 13.37 0.68
N GLU A 230 16.24 12.90 -0.39
CA GLU A 230 15.97 13.71 -1.58
C GLU A 230 14.81 14.71 -1.41
N GLY A 231 13.90 14.41 -0.47
CA GLY A 231 12.66 15.16 -0.25
C GLY A 231 11.44 14.49 -0.88
N GLY A 232 10.29 14.51 -0.19
CA GLY A 232 9.09 13.77 -0.60
C GLY A 232 8.57 14.20 -1.97
N GLN A 233 8.55 15.51 -2.25
CA GLN A 233 8.12 16.03 -3.54
C GLN A 233 9.03 15.61 -4.70
N LYS A 234 10.35 15.46 -4.47
CA LYS A 234 11.27 14.98 -5.52
C LYS A 234 11.07 13.49 -5.77
N ALA A 235 10.92 12.70 -4.70
CA ALA A 235 10.58 11.28 -4.81
C ALA A 235 9.25 11.08 -5.57
N PHE A 236 8.22 11.86 -5.24
CA PHE A 236 6.90 11.77 -5.88
C PHE A 236 6.90 12.26 -7.33
N LYS A 237 7.71 13.26 -7.66
CA LYS A 237 7.96 13.65 -9.05
C LYS A 237 8.59 12.49 -9.84
N ARG A 238 9.63 11.85 -9.29
CA ARG A 238 10.29 10.70 -9.95
C ARG A 238 9.34 9.52 -10.14
N LEU A 239 8.44 9.26 -9.18
CA LEU A 239 7.37 8.27 -9.36
C LEU A 239 6.52 8.59 -10.59
N GLN A 240 6.04 9.84 -10.74
CA GLN A 240 5.26 10.24 -11.90
C GLN A 240 6.07 10.13 -13.22
N GLU A 241 7.36 10.45 -13.19
CA GLU A 241 8.26 10.24 -14.34
C GLU A 241 8.37 8.76 -14.73
N GLU A 242 8.49 7.84 -13.77
CA GLU A 242 8.52 6.40 -14.07
C GLU A 242 7.18 5.89 -14.62
N ILE A 243 6.05 6.39 -14.10
CA ILE A 243 4.71 6.02 -14.61
C ILE A 243 4.54 6.44 -16.08
N ILE A 244 4.96 7.66 -16.44
CA ILE A 244 4.83 8.19 -17.81
C ILE A 244 5.69 7.41 -18.81
N LYS A 245 6.82 6.84 -18.38
CA LYS A 245 7.67 6.04 -19.28
C LYS A 245 6.99 4.76 -19.75
N THR A 246 6.02 4.24 -18.99
CA THR A 246 5.39 2.94 -19.25
C THR A 246 3.87 3.04 -19.47
N SER A 247 3.26 4.20 -19.27
CA SER A 247 1.82 4.43 -19.41
C SER A 247 1.49 5.58 -20.37
N ASN A 248 0.43 5.40 -21.17
CA ASN A 248 -0.18 6.45 -22.00
C ASN A 248 -1.44 7.05 -21.33
N ASP A 249 -1.69 6.76 -20.06
CA ASP A 249 -2.83 7.24 -19.32
C ASP A 249 -2.67 8.72 -18.94
N LEU A 250 -3.40 9.58 -19.66
CA LEU A 250 -3.38 11.03 -19.46
C LEU A 250 -4.04 11.47 -18.15
N SER A 251 -4.70 10.59 -17.40
CA SER A 251 -5.27 10.93 -16.09
C SER A 251 -4.20 11.36 -15.09
N ILE A 252 -2.92 11.01 -15.27
CA ILE A 252 -1.83 11.51 -14.44
C ILE A 252 -1.77 13.05 -14.34
N PHE A 253 -2.35 13.78 -15.30
CA PHE A 253 -2.45 15.23 -15.33
C PHE A 253 -3.84 15.78 -14.92
N ALA A 254 -4.73 14.94 -14.39
CA ALA A 254 -6.11 15.31 -14.05
C ALA A 254 -6.28 15.96 -12.66
N PHE A 255 -5.18 16.16 -11.92
CA PHE A 255 -5.23 16.84 -10.62
C PHE A 255 -5.57 18.33 -10.80
N PRO A 256 -6.43 18.92 -9.93
CA PRO A 256 -6.79 20.32 -10.05
C PRO A 256 -5.58 21.19 -9.73
N ASN A 257 -5.30 22.15 -10.61
CA ASN A 257 -4.42 23.26 -10.26
C ASN A 257 -5.27 24.28 -9.50
N GLU A 258 -5.27 24.18 -8.18
CA GLU A 258 -5.65 25.34 -7.37
C GLU A 258 -4.57 26.40 -7.58
N ALA A 259 -4.75 27.24 -8.62
CA ALA A 259 -4.26 28.60 -8.51
C ALA A 259 -4.87 29.13 -7.21
N GLU A 260 -4.05 29.58 -6.25
CA GLU A 260 -4.55 30.19 -5.03
C GLU A 260 -5.42 31.42 -5.41
N GLU A 261 -6.70 31.21 -5.65
CA GLU A 261 -7.69 32.27 -5.79
C GLU A 261 -7.84 32.92 -4.42
N GLY A 262 -7.02 33.92 -4.13
CA GLY A 262 -7.13 34.66 -2.88
C GLY A 262 -5.94 35.52 -2.45
N LYS A 263 -4.74 35.31 -2.99
CA LYS A 263 -3.61 36.24 -2.73
C LYS A 263 -3.44 37.19 -3.90
N LEU A 264 -3.92 38.42 -3.71
CA LEU A 264 -3.62 39.57 -4.57
C LEU A 264 -2.10 39.69 -4.72
N GLY A 265 -1.56 39.18 -5.84
CA GLY A 265 -0.12 39.18 -6.14
C GLY A 265 0.51 37.83 -6.52
N SER A 266 -0.17 36.69 -6.36
CA SER A 266 0.37 35.37 -6.75
C SER A 266 -0.36 34.79 -7.97
N THR A 267 -0.18 35.42 -9.13
CA THR A 267 -0.61 34.82 -10.40
C THR A 267 0.37 33.72 -10.80
N ARG A 268 0.21 32.50 -10.27
CA ARG A 268 0.83 31.33 -10.92
C ARG A 268 0.10 31.13 -12.24
N LEU A 269 0.61 31.75 -13.30
CA LEU A 269 0.10 31.65 -14.67
C LEU A 269 0.32 30.26 -15.29
N TYR A 270 1.11 29.41 -14.63
CA TYR A 270 1.46 28.08 -15.11
C TYR A 270 1.27 27.05 -14.01
N ALA A 271 0.58 25.98 -14.35
CA ALA A 271 0.55 24.73 -13.61
C ALA A 271 1.94 24.07 -13.66
N ASP A 272 2.39 23.53 -12.52
CA ASP A 272 3.52 22.59 -12.55
C ASP A 272 3.05 21.33 -13.28
N LEU A 273 3.90 20.73 -14.13
CA LEU A 273 3.56 19.54 -14.91
C LEU A 273 3.19 18.33 -14.02
N PHE A 274 3.75 18.28 -12.82
CA PHE A 274 3.62 17.17 -11.90
C PHE A 274 2.95 17.60 -10.60
N ALA A 275 2.07 16.74 -10.08
CA ALA A 275 1.49 16.90 -8.76
C ALA A 275 2.58 16.84 -7.69
N LYS A 276 2.33 17.47 -6.54
CA LYS A 276 3.27 17.53 -5.42
C LYS A 276 2.98 16.47 -4.38
N HIS A 277 1.77 15.95 -4.35
CA HIS A 277 1.34 14.93 -3.38
C HIS A 277 0.15 14.12 -3.93
N PRO A 278 -0.02 12.84 -3.54
CA PRO A 278 -1.23 12.08 -3.85
C PRO A 278 -2.57 12.75 -3.51
N ARG A 279 -2.61 13.71 -2.56
CA ARG A 279 -3.84 14.43 -2.19
C ARG A 279 -4.34 15.34 -3.28
N ASP A 280 -3.46 15.75 -4.19
CA ASP A 280 -3.83 16.53 -5.36
C ASP A 280 -4.78 15.70 -6.25
N PHE A 281 -4.80 14.37 -6.11
CA PHE A 281 -5.74 13.49 -6.81
C PHE A 281 -6.97 13.10 -5.99
N ALA A 282 -7.24 13.71 -4.82
CA ALA A 282 -8.31 13.27 -3.91
C ALA A 282 -9.70 13.20 -4.56
N SER A 283 -10.00 14.10 -5.50
CA SER A 283 -11.27 14.16 -6.24
C SER A 283 -11.33 13.25 -7.48
N CYS A 284 -10.24 12.53 -7.78
CA CYS A 284 -10.12 11.74 -9.01
C CYS A 284 -10.67 10.32 -8.89
N GLY A 285 -11.17 9.89 -7.72
CA GLY A 285 -11.56 8.50 -7.46
C GLY A 285 -12.69 7.96 -8.34
N GLN A 286 -13.45 8.82 -9.02
CA GLN A 286 -14.56 8.43 -9.88
C GLN A 286 -14.27 8.53 -11.38
N LEU A 287 -13.02 8.80 -11.79
CA LEU A 287 -12.67 8.85 -13.21
C LEU A 287 -12.83 7.46 -13.84
N ARG A 288 -13.52 7.40 -14.97
CA ARG A 288 -13.75 6.17 -15.75
C ARG A 288 -13.18 6.34 -17.15
N HIS A 289 -12.54 5.30 -17.68
CA HIS A 289 -12.11 5.30 -19.07
C HIS A 289 -13.35 5.33 -19.98
N ILE A 290 -13.49 6.40 -20.75
CA ILE A 290 -14.53 6.50 -21.76
C ILE A 290 -14.10 5.60 -22.92
N GLY A 291 -14.78 4.47 -23.13
CA GLY A 291 -14.46 3.53 -24.21
C GLY A 291 -14.43 4.19 -25.59
N ILE A 292 -13.55 3.72 -26.47
CA ILE A 292 -13.34 4.25 -27.83
C ILE A 292 -14.66 4.33 -28.63
N ASP A 293 -15.63 3.47 -28.34
CA ASP A 293 -16.94 3.43 -29.04
C ASP A 293 -17.87 4.61 -28.76
N SER A 294 -17.50 5.49 -27.82
CA SER A 294 -18.27 6.71 -27.53
C SER A 294 -17.68 7.98 -28.17
N TYR A 295 -16.58 7.86 -28.92
CA TYR A 295 -16.07 8.98 -29.72
C TYR A 295 -16.87 9.15 -31.02
N VAL A 296 -17.66 10.22 -31.05
CA VAL A 296 -18.14 10.82 -32.30
C VAL A 296 -16.92 11.37 -33.06
N SER A 297 -16.55 10.69 -34.14
CA SER A 297 -15.70 11.11 -35.26
C SER A 297 -14.63 12.19 -34.98
N SER A 298 -13.38 11.79 -34.71
CA SER A 298 -12.22 12.65 -34.94
C SER A 298 -11.47 12.17 -36.20
N ARG A 299 -11.26 13.08 -37.17
CA ARG A 299 -10.47 12.83 -38.38
C ARG A 299 -9.10 13.51 -38.24
N PRO A 300 -7.98 12.85 -38.61
CA PRO A 300 -6.68 13.51 -38.73
C PRO A 300 -6.72 14.56 -39.84
N THR A 301 -6.11 15.73 -39.60
CA THR A 301 -5.82 16.70 -40.68
C THR A 301 -4.32 16.94 -40.79
N THR A 302 -3.89 17.53 -41.90
CA THR A 302 -2.49 17.83 -42.22
C THR A 302 -1.85 18.88 -41.31
N TRP A 303 -2.57 19.42 -40.32
CA TRP A 303 -2.10 20.45 -39.39
C TRP A 303 -1.99 19.96 -37.93
N GLY A 304 -2.26 18.68 -37.66
CA GLY A 304 -2.27 18.08 -36.32
C GLY A 304 -3.65 17.57 -35.90
N VAL A 305 -3.70 16.98 -34.69
CA VAL A 305 -4.93 16.43 -34.09
C VAL A 305 -5.67 17.56 -33.36
N HIS A 306 -6.90 17.87 -33.80
CA HIS A 306 -7.80 18.72 -33.02
C HIS A 306 -8.32 17.94 -31.81
N HIS A 307 -7.84 18.27 -30.61
CA HIS A 307 -8.42 17.78 -29.35
C HIS A 307 -9.46 18.80 -28.86
N ALA A 308 -10.74 18.42 -28.89
CA ALA A 308 -11.74 19.02 -28.01
C ALA A 308 -11.68 18.21 -26.70
N SER A 309 -11.16 18.82 -25.65
CA SER A 309 -10.91 18.15 -24.37
C SER A 309 -12.21 17.91 -23.60
N GLU A 310 -12.80 16.74 -23.75
CA GLU A 310 -13.52 16.03 -22.67
C GLU A 310 -12.95 14.61 -22.59
N LEU A 311 -11.71 14.48 -22.11
CA LEU A 311 -11.05 13.17 -21.96
C LEU A 311 -11.66 12.34 -20.82
N TRP A 312 -12.34 12.99 -19.88
CA TRP A 312 -12.93 12.35 -18.70
C TRP A 312 -14.21 13.09 -18.29
N LYS A 313 -15.26 12.36 -17.90
CA LYS A 313 -16.44 12.92 -17.24
C LYS A 313 -16.39 12.54 -15.76
N VAL A 314 -16.52 13.54 -14.89
CA VAL A 314 -16.83 13.32 -13.47
C VAL A 314 -18.30 12.91 -13.43
N GLY A 315 -18.59 11.70 -12.95
CA GLY A 315 -19.96 11.30 -12.69
C GLY A 315 -20.57 12.19 -11.61
N VAL A 316 -21.78 12.68 -11.84
CA VAL A 316 -22.60 13.35 -10.81
C VAL A 316 -23.32 12.28 -9.99
#